data_AF-A0A453T6R6-F1
#
_entry.id   AF-A0A453T6R6-F1
#
_cell.length_a   1.000
_cell.length_b   1.000
_cell.length_c   1.000
_cell.angle_alpha   90.00
_cell.angle_beta   90.00
_cell.angle_gamma   90.00
#
_symmetry.space_group_name_H-M   'P 1'
#
loop_
_entity.id
_entity.type
_entity.pdbx_description
1 polymer ?
#
loop_
_entity_poly.entity_id
_entity_poly.type
_entity_poly.pdbx_seq_one_letter_code
_entity_poly.pdbx_strand_id
1 'polypeptide(L)'
;QQEYRLVSYEELPEYMKENEFILNHYRSEWPLLHAFLSVFSWHNETINIWTHLLGFFLFLGLTLWHLAQYFPQVAHLIGHLSW
;
A
#
# COMPACT_ATOMS: atom_id res chain seq x y z
N GLN A 1 -24.07 11.10 -13.69
CA GLN A 1 -22.80 11.44 -13.02
C GLN A 1 -22.62 10.39 -11.95
N GLN A 2 -21.61 9.52 -12.08
CA GLN A 2 -21.37 8.48 -11.10
C GLN A 2 -20.75 9.17 -9.87
N GLU A 3 -21.58 9.49 -8.87
CA GLU A 3 -21.07 9.88 -7.57
C GLU A 3 -20.19 8.75 -7.07
N TYR A 4 -18.95 9.05 -6.67
CA TYR A 4 -18.02 8.10 -6.04
C TYR A 4 -18.48 7.79 -4.62
N ARG A 5 -19.70 7.24 -4.52
CA ARG A 5 -20.36 6.89 -3.29
C ARG A 5 -19.79 5.57 -2.81
N LEU A 6 -19.69 5.44 -1.49
CA LEU A 6 -19.45 4.15 -0.88
C LEU A 6 -20.75 3.34 -0.92
N VAL A 7 -20.63 2.05 -1.23
CA VAL A 7 -21.77 1.14 -1.41
C VAL A 7 -21.85 0.12 -0.29
N SER A 8 -23.03 -0.49 -0.12
CA SER A 8 -23.20 -1.64 0.76
C SER A 8 -22.68 -2.93 0.12
N TYR A 9 -22.51 -3.98 0.92
CA TYR A 9 -22.05 -5.29 0.43
C TYR A 9 -22.97 -5.86 -0.64
N GLU A 10 -24.29 -5.69 -0.49
CA GLU A 10 -25.30 -6.21 -1.40
C GLU A 10 -25.25 -5.53 -2.77
N GLU A 11 -24.88 -4.25 -2.79
CA GLU A 11 -24.75 -3.42 -4.00
C GLU A 11 -23.46 -3.71 -4.78
N LEU A 12 -22.51 -4.45 -4.22
CA LEU A 12 -21.27 -4.80 -4.92
C LEU A 12 -21.52 -5.74 -6.10
N PRO A 13 -20.72 -5.63 -7.18
CA PRO A 13 -20.68 -6.69 -8.17
C PRO A 13 -20.10 -7.98 -7.54
N GLU A 14 -20.57 -9.14 -7.98
CA GLU A 14 -20.24 -10.44 -7.38
C GLU A 14 -18.72 -10.70 -7.27
N TYR A 15 -17.92 -10.19 -8.21
CA TYR A 15 -16.47 -10.37 -8.18
C TYR A 15 -15.74 -9.55 -7.10
N MET A 16 -16.40 -8.57 -6.48
CA MET A 16 -15.86 -7.74 -5.39
C MET A 16 -16.41 -8.15 -4.01
N LYS A 17 -17.36 -9.09 -3.96
CA LYS A 17 -17.96 -9.58 -2.71
C LYS A 17 -17.04 -10.57 -2.01
N GLU A 18 -16.05 -10.04 -1.29
CA GLU A 18 -15.07 -10.86 -0.59
C GLU A 18 -15.49 -11.23 0.84
N ASN A 19 -16.09 -10.30 1.58
CA ASN A 19 -16.40 -10.47 2.99
C ASN A 19 -17.82 -10.00 3.34
N GLU A 20 -18.74 -10.96 3.51
CA GLU A 20 -20.14 -10.71 3.85
C GLU A 20 -20.37 -10.08 5.24
N PHE A 21 -19.36 -10.08 6.12
CA PHE A 21 -19.49 -9.47 7.46
C PHE A 21 -19.21 -7.96 7.45
N ILE A 22 -18.53 -7.44 6.44
CA ILE A 22 -18.39 -6.00 6.24
C ILE A 22 -19.59 -5.58 5.40
N LEU A 23 -20.52 -4.85 6.01
CA LEU A 23 -21.83 -4.58 5.40
C LEU A 23 -21.84 -3.30 4.54
N ASN A 24 -20.93 -2.36 4.81
CA ASN A 24 -20.97 -1.01 4.24
C ASN A 24 -19.56 -0.47 3.96
N HIS A 25 -19.52 0.70 3.31
CA HIS A 25 -18.30 1.48 3.07
C HIS A 25 -17.35 0.88 2.03
N TYR A 26 -17.87 0.14 1.05
CA TYR A 26 -17.06 -0.34 -0.06
C TYR A 26 -16.88 0.70 -1.15
N ARG A 27 -15.71 0.68 -1.78
CA ARG A 27 -15.50 1.36 -3.06
C ARG A 27 -15.85 0.41 -4.20
N SER A 28 -16.64 0.87 -5.17
CA SER A 28 -17.03 0.07 -6.34
C SER A 28 -16.60 0.78 -7.62
N GLU A 29 -15.70 0.14 -8.40
CA GLU A 29 -15.29 0.57 -9.75
C GLU A 29 -14.78 2.02 -9.88
N TRP A 30 -14.03 2.50 -8.89
CA TRP A 30 -13.43 3.84 -8.97
C TRP A 30 -12.30 3.90 -10.01
N PRO A 31 -12.19 4.98 -10.81
CA PRO A 31 -11.05 5.20 -11.70
C PRO A 31 -9.73 5.24 -10.94
N LEU A 32 -8.64 4.82 -11.59
CA LEU A 32 -7.31 4.69 -10.97
C LEU A 32 -6.86 5.93 -10.17
N LEU A 33 -7.08 7.14 -10.70
CA LEU A 33 -6.72 8.37 -10.00
C LEU A 33 -7.50 8.54 -8.69
N HIS A 34 -8.80 8.28 -8.70
CA HIS A 34 -9.63 8.34 -7.49
C HIS A 34 -9.30 7.20 -6.53
N ALA A 35 -8.98 6.01 -7.06
CA ALA A 35 -8.53 4.89 -6.25
C ALA A 35 -7.20 5.20 -5.53
N PHE A 36 -6.29 5.94 -6.17
CA PHE A 36 -5.05 6.41 -5.54
C PHE A 36 -5.31 7.51 -4.51
N LEU A 37 -6.16 8.48 -4.83
CA LEU A 37 -6.52 9.56 -3.89
C LEU A 37 -7.31 9.03 -2.67
N SER A 38 -7.96 7.87 -2.79
CA SER A 38 -8.73 7.28 -1.68
C SER A 38 -7.86 6.82 -0.51
N VAL A 39 -6.53 6.77 -0.66
CA VAL A 39 -5.60 6.54 0.47
C VAL A 39 -5.86 7.53 1.62
N PHE A 40 -6.34 8.73 1.31
CA PHE A 40 -6.69 9.78 2.27
C PHE A 40 -8.18 9.81 2.65
N SER A 41 -8.97 8.82 2.25
CA SER A 41 -10.41 8.71 2.49
C SER A 41 -10.72 7.54 3.42
N TRP A 42 -11.88 7.57 4.08
CA TRP A 42 -12.32 6.49 4.98
C TRP A 42 -13.24 5.50 4.26
N HIS A 43 -12.82 4.24 4.18
CA HIS A 43 -13.53 3.12 3.54
C HIS A 43 -13.00 1.77 4.05
N ASN A 44 -13.64 0.68 3.67
CA ASN A 44 -13.31 -0.68 4.13
C ASN A 44 -11.81 -1.04 3.97
N GLU A 45 -11.16 -0.64 2.88
CA GLU A 45 -9.74 -0.90 2.62
C GLU A 45 -8.76 0.09 3.27
N THR A 46 -9.23 1.12 4.00
CA THR A 46 -8.32 2.17 4.51
C THR A 46 -7.24 1.57 5.41
N ILE A 47 -7.64 0.78 6.40
CA ILE A 47 -6.68 0.18 7.34
C ILE A 47 -5.77 -0.82 6.63
N ASN A 48 -6.28 -1.61 5.68
CA ASN A 48 -5.48 -2.54 4.89
C ASN A 48 -4.38 -1.80 4.12
N ILE A 49 -4.72 -0.68 3.45
CA ILE A 49 -3.75 0.14 2.74
C ILE A 49 -2.70 0.71 3.71
N TRP A 50 -3.13 1.32 4.81
CA TRP A 50 -2.22 2.00 5.74
C TRP A 50 -1.28 1.05 6.48
N THR A 51 -1.73 -0.14 6.89
CA THR A 51 -0.87 -1.13 7.54
C THR A 51 0.24 -1.61 6.60
N HIS A 52 -0.09 -1.86 5.33
CA HIS A 52 0.90 -2.24 4.32
C HIS A 52 1.83 -1.08 3.92
N LEU A 53 1.32 0.14 3.76
CA LEU A 53 2.15 1.32 3.44
C LEU A 53 3.14 1.62 4.57
N LEU A 54 2.70 1.58 5.82
CA LEU A 54 3.59 1.77 6.97
C LEU A 54 4.67 0.69 7.01
N GLY A 55 4.29 -0.57 6.80
CA GLY A 55 5.23 -1.68 6.68
C GLY A 55 6.25 -1.46 5.56
N PHE A 56 5.80 -1.05 4.39
CA PHE A 56 6.67 -0.74 3.24
C PHE A 56 7.71 0.33 3.59
N PHE A 57 7.31 1.47 4.14
CA PHE A 57 8.24 2.54 4.50
C PHE A 57 9.22 2.15 5.61
N LEU A 58 8.77 1.35 6.58
CA LEU A 58 9.64 0.81 7.62
C LEU A 58 10.75 -0.07 7.01
N PHE A 59 10.39 -1.05 6.18
CA PHE A 59 11.36 -1.96 5.57
C PHE A 59 12.24 -1.25 4.53
N LEU A 60 11.70 -0.28 3.79
CA LEU A 60 12.49 0.57 2.90
C LEU A 60 13.52 1.37 3.69
N GLY A 61 13.11 2.01 4.81
CA GLY A 61 14.01 2.75 5.69
C GLY A 61 15.11 1.88 6.28
N LEU A 62 14.77 0.68 6.78
CA LEU A 62 15.74 -0.29 7.27
C LEU A 62 16.72 -0.75 6.19
N THR A 63 16.22 -0.97 4.97
CA THR A 63 17.05 -1.38 3.82
C THR A 63 18.03 -0.27 3.44
N LEU A 64 17.56 0.97 3.32
CA LEU A 64 18.40 2.12 3.00
C LEU A 64 19.43 2.40 4.10
N TRP A 65 19.02 2.28 5.37
CA TRP A 65 19.92 2.39 6.51
C TRP A 65 21.02 1.33 6.46
N HIS A 66 20.65 0.07 6.24
CA HIS A 66 21.59 -1.03 6.10
C HIS A 66 22.55 -0.78 4.92
N LEU A 67 22.04 -0.42 3.74
CA LEU A 67 22.91 -0.10 2.60
C LEU A 67 23.86 1.06 2.91
N ALA A 68 23.38 2.15 3.52
CA ALA A 68 24.23 3.27 3.89
C ALA A 68 25.33 2.91 4.90
N GLN A 69 25.02 2.00 5.84
CA GLN A 69 25.95 1.59 6.90
C GLN A 69 26.95 0.52 6.49
N TYR A 70 26.68 -0.31 5.47
CA TYR A 70 27.53 -1.45 5.09
C TYR A 70 28.16 -1.32 3.69
N PHE A 71 27.60 -0.50 2.80
CA PHE A 71 28.17 -0.26 1.48
C PHE A 71 29.57 0.38 1.53
N PRO A 72 29.90 1.33 2.44
CA PRO A 72 31.26 1.89 2.53
C PRO A 72 32.32 0.85 2.90
N GLN A 73 32.00 -0.08 3.80
CA GLN A 73 32.92 -1.12 4.29
C GLN A 73 33.14 -2.20 3.25
N VAL A 74 32.08 -2.60 2.54
CA VAL A 74 32.19 -3.54 1.42
C VAL A 74 32.94 -2.89 0.25
N ALA A 75 32.64 -1.63 -0.09
CA ALA A 75 33.37 -0.90 -1.14
C ALA A 75 34.85 -0.71 -0.79
N HIS A 76 35.16 -0.39 0.47
CA HIS A 76 36.53 -0.29 0.96
C HIS A 76 37.26 -1.65 0.93
N LEU A 77 36.61 -2.73 1.34
CA LEU A 77 37.15 -4.09 1.27
C LEU A 77 37.42 -4.54 -0.19
N ILE A 78 36.49 -4.30 -1.10
CA ILE A 78 36.63 -4.62 -2.53
C ILE A 78 37.75 -3.78 -3.17
N GLY A 79 37.84 -2.48 -2.85
CA GLY A 79 38.93 -1.62 -3.33
C GLY A 79 40.31 -2.03 -2.81
N HIS A 80 40.38 -2.69 -1.65
CA HIS A 80 41.62 -3.27 -1.12
C HIS A 80 41.99 -4.61 -1.79
N LEU A 81 40.99 -5.36 -2.26
CA LEU A 81 41.12 -6.64 -2.99
C LEU A 81 41.37 -6.46 -4.48
N SER A 82 41.10 -5.28 -5.05
CA SER A 82 41.32 -4.98 -6.47
C SER A 82 42.79 -4.66 -6.83
N TRP A 83 43.74 -5.24 -6.11
CA TRP A 83 45.17 -5.27 -6.45
C TRP A 83 45.57 -6.66 -6.94
#